data_AF-A0A9E1VCT0-F1
#
_entry.id   AF-A0A9E1VCT0-F1
#
_cell.length_a   1.000
_cell.length_b   1.000
_cell.length_c   1.000
_cell.angle_alpha   90.00
_cell.angle_beta   90.00
_cell.angle_gamma   90.00
#
_symmetry.space_group_name_H-M   'P 1'
#
loop_
_entity.id
_entity.type
_entity.pdbx_description
1 polymer ?
#
loop_
_entity_poly.entity_id
_entity_poly.type
_entity_poly.pdbx_seq_one_letter_code
_entity_poly.pdbx_strand_id
1 'polypeptide(L)'
;DKMASGKMTVDDFMKQLKSIRRMGPMKQILGMIPGVGSALKNVQVDDKQFDRIEAIASSMTKKERSDIKLLGKSRIKRIAAGSGTNNSEVNKFVKQFEMMQKMSKQMSSGGMASQMAALQNGGMDPSAMGDLAGMGRGSTKTQSHKKRFKPRKRK
;
A
#
# COMPACT_ATOMS: atom_id res chain seq x y z
N ASP A 1 23.49 1.39 1.84
CA ASP A 1 22.55 1.18 2.97
C ASP A 1 21.41 2.20 3.05
N LYS A 2 20.38 2.06 2.20
CA LYS A 2 19.10 2.81 2.33
C LYS A 2 17.88 1.89 2.55
N MET A 3 18.07 0.58 2.44
CA MET A 3 17.02 -0.41 2.69
C MET A 3 16.74 -0.63 4.19
N ALA A 4 17.64 -0.17 5.08
CA ALA A 4 17.55 -0.41 6.52
C ALA A 4 16.70 0.62 7.30
N SER A 5 16.34 1.77 6.73
CA SER A 5 15.63 2.83 7.47
C SER A 5 14.11 2.82 7.31
N GLY A 6 13.54 1.88 6.54
CA GLY A 6 12.08 1.68 6.39
C GLY A 6 11.31 2.89 5.82
N LYS A 7 12.00 3.95 5.40
CA LYS A 7 11.41 5.16 4.81
C LYS A 7 11.64 5.15 3.31
N MET A 8 10.73 4.49 2.59
CA MET A 8 10.70 4.55 1.14
C MET A 8 10.33 5.98 0.70
N THR A 9 11.20 6.61 -0.10
CA THR A 9 10.94 7.93 -0.70
C THR A 9 10.38 7.80 -2.12
N VAL A 10 9.77 8.86 -2.64
CA VAL A 10 9.28 8.88 -4.03
C VAL A 10 10.43 8.71 -5.03
N ASP A 11 11.61 9.26 -4.73
CA ASP A 11 12.77 9.11 -5.61
C ASP A 11 13.25 7.64 -5.69
N ASP A 12 13.16 6.89 -4.58
CA ASP A 12 13.51 5.46 -4.58
C ASP A 12 12.48 4.63 -5.36
N PHE A 13 11.19 4.96 -5.23
CA PHE A 13 10.12 4.36 -6.03
C PHE A 13 10.34 4.61 -7.53
N MET A 14 10.70 5.84 -7.90
CA MET A 14 10.99 6.19 -9.30
C MET A 14 12.19 5.42 -9.86
N LYS A 15 13.24 5.22 -9.06
CA LYS A 15 14.40 4.40 -9.48
C LYS A 15 13.99 2.96 -9.73
N GLN A 16 13.19 2.37 -8.83
CA GLN A 16 12.69 1.01 -8.99
C GLN A 16 11.78 0.87 -10.21
N LEU A 17 10.85 1.82 -10.42
CA LEU A 17 10.01 1.86 -11.61
C LEU A 17 10.81 1.98 -12.90
N LYS A 18 11.85 2.82 -12.93
CA LYS A 18 12.74 2.97 -14.09
C LYS A 18 13.50 1.68 -14.40
N SER A 19 13.93 0.94 -13.38
CA SER A 19 14.53 -0.37 -13.56
C SER A 19 13.54 -1.39 -14.14
N ILE A 20 12.29 -1.39 -13.68
CA ILE A 20 11.23 -2.23 -14.24
C ILE A 20 10.96 -1.87 -15.71
N ARG A 21 10.89 -0.58 -16.04
CA ARG A 21 10.74 -0.09 -17.41
C ARG A 21 11.91 -0.52 -18.32
N ARG A 22 13.14 -0.50 -17.81
CA ARG A 22 14.36 -0.92 -18.55
C ARG A 22 14.40 -2.42 -18.85
N MET A 23 13.77 -3.26 -18.04
CA MET A 23 13.59 -4.68 -18.33
C MET A 23 12.55 -4.94 -19.45
N GLY A 24 11.92 -3.87 -19.96
CA GLY A 24 10.96 -3.93 -21.05
C GLY A 24 9.53 -4.20 -20.57
N PRO A 25 8.55 -4.18 -21.49
CA PRO A 25 7.19 -4.56 -21.15
C PRO A 25 7.25 -6.02 -20.72
N MET A 26 6.83 -6.29 -19.47
CA MET A 26 6.66 -7.63 -18.90
C MET A 26 6.00 -8.62 -19.86
N LYS A 27 5.26 -8.15 -20.87
CA LYS A 27 4.76 -8.89 -22.02
C LYS A 27 5.79 -9.80 -22.73
N GLN A 28 7.04 -9.37 -22.92
CA GLN A 28 8.06 -10.21 -23.59
C GLN A 28 8.60 -11.30 -22.67
N ILE A 29 8.89 -10.98 -21.39
CA ILE A 29 9.38 -11.96 -20.41
C ILE A 29 8.26 -12.94 -20.00
N LEU A 30 7.06 -12.45 -19.74
CA LEU A 30 5.87 -13.27 -19.44
C LEU A 30 5.44 -14.12 -20.65
N GLY A 31 5.74 -13.69 -21.88
CA GLY A 31 5.53 -14.45 -23.10
C GLY A 31 6.47 -15.66 -23.25
N MET A 32 7.60 -15.67 -22.54
CA MET A 32 8.56 -16.78 -22.51
C MET A 32 8.35 -17.76 -21.34
N ILE A 33 7.45 -17.44 -20.39
CA ILE A 33 7.10 -18.34 -19.29
C ILE A 33 5.94 -19.25 -19.75
N PRO A 34 6.18 -20.56 -19.99
CA PRO A 34 5.11 -21.48 -20.37
C PRO A 34 4.07 -21.55 -19.23
N GLY A 35 2.79 -21.44 -19.58
CA GLY A 35 1.67 -21.56 -18.63
C GLY A 35 1.12 -20.25 -18.04
N VAL A 36 1.81 -19.10 -18.19
CA VAL A 36 1.36 -17.80 -17.61
C VAL A 36 0.90 -16.80 -18.68
N GLY A 37 1.29 -17.02 -19.95
CA GLY A 37 1.00 -16.10 -21.06
C GLY A 37 -0.48 -15.82 -21.34
N SER A 38 -1.40 -16.74 -21.02
CA SER A 38 -2.83 -16.57 -21.33
C SER A 38 -3.60 -15.71 -20.32
N ALA A 39 -3.22 -15.75 -19.04
CA ALA A 39 -3.91 -15.00 -17.97
C ALA A 39 -3.51 -13.51 -17.94
N LEU A 40 -2.30 -13.18 -18.39
CA LEU A 40 -1.75 -11.81 -18.38
C LEU A 40 -1.78 -11.12 -19.76
N LYS A 41 -2.21 -11.82 -20.82
CA LYS A 41 -2.35 -11.28 -22.20
C LYS A 41 -3.19 -10.01 -22.27
N ASN A 42 -4.17 -9.85 -21.37
CA ASN A 42 -5.10 -8.72 -21.34
C ASN A 42 -4.71 -7.62 -20.35
N VAL A 43 -3.64 -7.81 -19.56
CA VAL A 43 -3.10 -6.73 -18.73
C VAL A 43 -2.25 -5.85 -19.65
N GLN A 44 -2.91 -4.92 -20.35
CA GLN A 44 -2.23 -3.88 -21.09
C GLN A 44 -1.59 -2.93 -20.08
N VAL A 45 -0.35 -3.24 -19.70
CA VAL A 45 0.52 -2.29 -19.01
C VAL A 45 0.83 -1.20 -20.03
N ASP A 46 0.03 -0.14 -20.00
CA ASP A 46 0.14 1.01 -20.89
C ASP A 46 1.36 1.83 -20.50
N ASP A 47 2.36 1.89 -21.38
CA ASP A 47 3.60 2.63 -21.16
C ASP A 47 3.35 4.12 -20.84
N LYS A 48 2.23 4.67 -21.34
CA LYS A 48 1.81 6.05 -21.06
C LYS A 48 1.44 6.28 -19.60
N GLN A 49 1.13 5.24 -18.83
CA GLN A 49 0.92 5.35 -17.39
C GLN A 49 2.23 5.60 -16.67
N PHE A 50 3.33 4.97 -17.11
CA PHE A 50 4.65 5.21 -16.53
C PHE A 50 5.12 6.64 -16.82
N ASP A 51 4.89 7.13 -18.04
CA ASP A 51 5.22 8.51 -18.39
C ASP A 51 4.46 9.52 -17.52
N ARG A 52 3.16 9.28 -17.25
CA ARG A 52 2.36 10.10 -16.34
C ARG A 52 2.87 10.06 -14.90
N ILE A 53 3.21 8.87 -14.40
CA ILE A 53 3.77 8.72 -13.06
C ILE A 53 5.10 9.49 -12.94
N GLU A 54 5.94 9.42 -13.98
CA GLU A 54 7.20 10.16 -14.03
C GLU A 54 6.99 11.68 -14.08
N ALA A 55 6.02 12.15 -14.85
CA ALA A 55 5.66 13.56 -14.90
C ALA A 55 5.14 14.07 -13.54
N ILE A 56 4.29 13.29 -12.86
CA ILE A 56 3.76 13.61 -11.52
C ILE A 56 4.91 13.71 -10.51
N ALA A 57 5.79 12.70 -10.45
CA ALA A 57 6.90 12.68 -9.51
C ALA A 57 7.90 13.83 -9.77
N SER A 58 8.14 14.16 -11.04
CA SER A 58 9.04 15.26 -11.44
C SER A 58 8.48 16.65 -11.08
N SER A 59 7.15 16.78 -11.00
CA SER A 59 6.45 18.02 -10.63
C SER A 59 6.39 18.26 -9.11
N MET A 60 6.89 17.32 -8.30
CA MET A 60 6.99 17.44 -6.86
C MET A 60 8.29 18.11 -6.40
N THR A 61 8.19 18.90 -5.35
CA THR A 61 9.36 19.47 -4.64
C THR A 61 10.10 18.37 -3.86
N LYS A 62 11.38 18.60 -3.54
CA LYS A 62 12.20 17.65 -2.75
C LYS A 62 11.56 17.30 -1.40
N LYS A 63 10.91 18.28 -0.74
CA LYS A 63 10.23 18.07 0.54
C LYS A 63 9.03 17.12 0.40
N GLU A 64 8.24 17.29 -0.66
CA GLU A 64 7.08 16.44 -0.95
C GLU A 64 7.49 15.02 -1.39
N ARG A 65 8.64 14.87 -2.07
CA ARG A 65 9.18 13.56 -2.46
C ARG A 65 9.71 12.75 -1.29
N SER A 66 10.24 13.42 -0.27
CA SER A 66 10.68 12.78 0.98
C SER A 66 9.49 12.40 1.87
N ASP A 67 8.44 13.23 1.90
CA ASP A 67 7.23 12.97 2.67
C ASP A 67 5.95 13.35 1.91
N ILE A 68 5.27 12.32 1.41
CA ILE A 68 4.00 12.41 0.70
C ILE A 68 2.86 12.92 1.59
N LYS A 69 2.95 12.77 2.92
CA LYS A 69 1.90 13.24 3.84
C LYS A 69 1.74 14.75 3.85
N LEU A 70 2.75 15.49 3.37
CA LEU A 70 2.70 16.94 3.24
C LEU A 70 1.81 17.41 2.07
N LEU A 71 1.30 16.50 1.23
CA LEU A 71 0.45 16.82 0.09
C LEU A 71 -0.97 17.21 0.52
N GLY A 72 -1.19 18.51 0.68
CA GLY A 72 -2.53 19.10 0.76
C GLY A 72 -3.15 19.37 -0.62
N LYS A 73 -4.42 19.80 -0.62
CA LYS A 73 -5.21 20.11 -1.84
C LYS A 73 -4.52 21.13 -2.76
N SER A 74 -3.91 22.18 -2.20
CA SER A 74 -3.19 23.21 -2.98
C SER A 74 -1.98 22.63 -3.73
N ARG A 75 -1.19 21.78 -3.05
CA ARG A 75 -0.01 21.12 -3.66
C ARG A 75 -0.43 20.13 -4.75
N ILE A 76 -1.49 19.38 -4.52
CA ILE A 76 -2.06 18.47 -5.52
C ILE A 76 -2.45 19.24 -6.79
N LYS A 77 -3.14 20.38 -6.66
CA LYS A 77 -3.52 21.22 -7.80
C LYS A 77 -2.30 21.73 -8.57
N ARG A 78 -1.25 22.14 -7.87
CA ARG A 78 0.02 22.58 -8.48
C ARG A 78 0.71 21.45 -9.23
N ILE A 79 0.79 20.26 -8.63
CA ILE A 79 1.43 19.08 -9.23
C ILE A 79 0.66 18.65 -10.48
N ALA A 80 -0.68 18.58 -10.38
CA ALA A 80 -1.55 18.23 -11.50
C ALA A 80 -1.34 19.18 -12.70
N ALA A 81 -1.30 20.49 -12.45
CA ALA A 81 -1.02 21.49 -13.47
C ALA A 81 0.41 21.36 -14.05
N GLY A 82 1.41 21.06 -13.21
CA GLY A 82 2.80 20.91 -13.63
C GLY A 82 3.08 19.62 -14.42
N SER A 83 2.33 18.55 -14.15
CA SER A 83 2.48 17.27 -14.83
C SER A 83 1.52 17.06 -16.01
N GLY A 84 0.61 18.01 -16.26
CA GLY A 84 -0.43 17.86 -17.30
C GLY A 84 -1.45 16.77 -16.98
N THR A 85 -1.69 16.48 -15.70
CA THR A 85 -2.61 15.43 -15.24
C THR A 85 -3.75 16.00 -14.41
N ASN A 86 -4.72 15.16 -14.07
CA ASN A 86 -5.83 15.55 -13.21
C ASN A 86 -5.52 15.38 -11.72
N ASN A 87 -6.18 16.18 -10.86
CA ASN A 87 -6.09 16.02 -9.40
C ASN A 87 -6.42 14.59 -8.93
N SER A 88 -7.30 13.88 -9.65
CA SER A 88 -7.64 12.48 -9.36
C SER A 88 -6.45 11.53 -9.60
N GLU A 89 -5.69 11.75 -10.67
CA GLU A 89 -4.51 10.93 -10.99
C GLU A 89 -3.40 11.11 -9.96
N VAL A 90 -3.17 12.34 -9.51
CA VAL A 90 -2.23 12.62 -8.41
C VAL A 90 -2.67 11.93 -7.11
N ASN A 91 -3.97 11.93 -6.79
CA ASN A 91 -4.47 11.21 -5.63
C ASN A 91 -4.34 9.68 -5.74
N LYS A 92 -4.52 9.12 -6.95
CA LYS A 92 -4.28 7.70 -7.21
C LYS A 92 -2.80 7.35 -6.99
N PHE A 93 -1.90 8.17 -7.50
CA PHE A 93 -0.45 8.02 -7.29
C PHE A 93 -0.10 8.01 -5.80
N VAL A 94 -0.64 8.96 -5.02
CA VAL A 94 -0.42 9.03 -3.56
C VAL A 94 -0.85 7.73 -2.89
N LYS A 95 -2.05 7.21 -3.21
CA LYS A 95 -2.55 5.94 -2.65
C LYS A 95 -1.69 4.74 -3.03
N GLN A 96 -1.25 4.66 -4.29
CA GLN A 96 -0.36 3.60 -4.77
C GLN A 96 0.99 3.62 -4.04
N PHE A 97 1.55 4.82 -3.85
CA PHE A 97 2.77 5.01 -3.10
C PHE A 97 2.61 4.62 -1.61
N GLU A 98 1.52 5.05 -0.95
CA GLU A 98 1.26 4.67 0.45
C GLU A 98 1.10 3.17 0.64
N MET A 99 0.43 2.48 -0.30
CA MET A 99 0.30 1.02 -0.29
C MET A 99 1.67 0.35 -0.39
N MET A 100 2.50 0.82 -1.33
CA MET A 100 3.86 0.29 -1.51
C MET A 100 4.75 0.57 -0.30
N GLN A 101 4.66 1.78 0.28
CA GLN A 101 5.40 2.15 1.48
C GLN A 101 5.00 1.27 2.67
N LYS A 102 3.71 0.95 2.83
CA LYS A 102 3.24 0.01 3.86
C LYS A 102 3.80 -1.38 3.64
N MET A 103 3.74 -1.90 2.41
CA MET A 103 4.26 -3.22 2.07
C MET A 103 5.77 -3.30 2.29
N SER A 104 6.52 -2.30 1.81
CA SER A 104 7.97 -2.17 2.03
C SER A 104 8.31 -2.10 3.52
N LYS A 105 7.53 -1.35 4.30
CA LYS A 105 7.69 -1.29 5.76
C LYS A 105 7.46 -2.66 6.41
N GLN A 106 6.39 -3.36 6.06
CA GLN A 106 6.09 -4.71 6.59
C GLN A 106 7.17 -5.74 6.23
N MET A 107 7.75 -5.63 5.03
CA MET A 107 8.84 -6.49 4.57
C MET A 107 10.15 -6.16 5.29
N SER A 108 10.49 -4.87 5.42
CA SER A 108 11.71 -4.41 6.10
C SER A 108 11.66 -4.60 7.62
N SER A 109 10.48 -4.55 8.23
CA SER A 109 10.29 -4.82 9.66
C SER A 109 10.32 -6.32 9.99
N GLY A 110 10.64 -7.17 9.01
CA GLY A 110 10.70 -8.61 9.17
C GLY A 110 9.36 -9.25 9.54
N GLY A 111 8.22 -8.55 9.43
CA GLY A 111 6.94 -9.04 9.98
C GLY A 111 6.46 -10.34 9.33
N MET A 112 6.78 -10.53 8.04
CA MET A 112 6.48 -11.77 7.33
C MET A 112 7.56 -12.83 7.54
N ALA A 113 8.83 -12.43 7.66
CA ALA A 113 9.94 -13.33 7.95
C ALA A 113 9.88 -13.87 9.39
N SER A 114 9.43 -13.06 10.36
CA SER A 114 9.24 -13.44 11.76
C SER A 114 7.99 -14.30 11.96
N GLN A 115 6.90 -14.03 11.24
CA GLN A 115 5.73 -14.90 11.21
C GLN A 115 6.05 -16.24 10.54
N MET A 116 6.79 -16.24 9.44
CA MET A 116 7.19 -17.47 8.75
C MET A 116 8.25 -18.24 9.54
N ALA A 117 9.19 -17.56 10.20
CA ALA A 117 10.12 -18.20 11.14
C ALA A 117 9.42 -18.76 12.37
N ALA A 118 8.38 -18.08 12.90
CA ALA A 118 7.56 -18.60 14.00
C ALA A 118 6.74 -19.84 13.58
N LEU A 119 6.29 -19.89 12.32
CA LEU A 119 5.63 -21.07 11.75
C LEU A 119 6.61 -22.21 11.45
N GLN A 120 7.82 -21.88 10.98
CA GLN A 120 8.84 -22.83 10.57
C GLN A 120 9.62 -23.43 11.76
N ASN A 121 9.74 -22.70 12.89
CA ASN A 121 10.32 -23.21 14.14
C ASN A 121 9.32 -23.96 15.02
N GLY A 122 8.16 -24.39 14.50
CA GLY A 122 7.33 -25.40 15.16
C GLY A 122 6.75 -25.01 16.53
N GLY A 123 6.57 -23.71 16.82
CA GLY A 123 6.06 -23.22 18.10
C GLY A 123 4.54 -23.35 18.30
N MET A 124 3.89 -24.31 17.64
CA MET A 124 2.48 -24.61 17.87
C MET A 124 2.41 -25.93 18.64
N ASP A 125 2.58 -25.85 19.96
CA ASP A 125 2.34 -26.97 20.86
C ASP A 125 0.87 -27.42 20.71
N PRO A 126 0.59 -28.63 20.20
CA PRO A 126 -0.77 -29.14 20.05
C PRO A 126 -1.52 -29.22 21.39
N SER A 127 -0.81 -29.25 22.51
CA SER A 127 -1.41 -29.28 23.85
C SER A 127 -2.03 -27.94 24.27
N ALA A 128 -1.68 -26.82 23.64
CA ALA A 128 -2.34 -25.54 23.88
C ALA A 128 -3.70 -25.39 23.16
N MET A 129 -4.03 -26.33 22.27
CA MET A 129 -5.30 -26.35 21.54
C MET A 129 -6.43 -27.07 22.31
N GLY A 130 -6.09 -27.81 23.38
CA GLY A 130 -7.05 -28.47 24.26
C GLY A 130 -7.86 -27.50 25.13
N ASP A 131 -7.26 -26.39 25.56
CA ASP A 131 -7.93 -25.36 26.38
C ASP A 131 -8.76 -24.36 25.56
N LEU A 132 -8.69 -24.39 24.23
CA LEU A 132 -9.48 -23.52 23.34
C LEU A 132 -10.76 -24.18 22.81
N ALA A 133 -11.07 -25.41 23.23
CA ALA A 133 -12.37 -26.04 22.97
C ALA A 133 -13.40 -25.77 24.08
N GLY A 134 -12.99 -25.15 25.20
CA GLY A 134 -13.84 -24.87 26.37
C GLY A 134 -14.35 -23.43 26.50
N MET A 135 -13.89 -22.47 25.70
CA MET A 135 -14.35 -21.08 25.76
C MET A 135 -15.61 -20.85 24.93
N GLY A 136 -16.71 -21.46 25.39
CA GLY A 136 -18.05 -21.07 25.02
C GLY A 136 -18.39 -19.66 25.49
N ARG A 137 -18.71 -18.79 24.53
CA ARG A 137 -19.69 -17.68 24.63
C ARG A 137 -19.58 -16.74 25.84
N GLY A 138 -18.54 -15.92 25.87
CA GLY A 138 -18.50 -14.72 26.72
C GLY A 138 -19.34 -13.57 26.14
N SER A 139 -20.43 -13.21 26.83
CA SER A 139 -21.29 -12.07 26.49
C SER A 139 -20.52 -10.75 26.55
N THR A 140 -20.40 -10.04 25.42
CA THR A 140 -19.85 -8.68 25.40
C THR A 140 -20.88 -7.69 25.97
N LYS A 141 -20.85 -7.45 27.29
CA LYS A 141 -21.54 -6.29 27.89
C LYS A 141 -20.77 -5.01 27.54
N THR A 142 -20.99 -4.46 26.35
CA THR A 142 -20.69 -3.05 26.09
C THR A 142 -21.75 -2.18 26.77
N GLN A 143 -21.35 -1.33 27.72
CA GLN A 143 -22.26 -0.36 28.34
C GLN A 143 -22.67 0.71 27.32
N SER A 144 -23.94 0.73 26.94
CA SER A 144 -24.53 1.71 26.02
C SER A 144 -24.66 3.09 26.68
N HIS A 145 -24.01 4.11 26.12
CA HIS A 145 -24.04 5.50 26.58
C HIS A 145 -25.34 6.26 26.23
N LYS A 146 -26.51 5.66 26.43
CA LYS A 146 -27.83 6.24 26.06
C LYS A 146 -28.58 6.98 27.19
N LYS A 147 -27.88 7.55 28.18
CA LYS A 147 -28.51 8.35 29.27
C LYS A 147 -28.53 9.86 29.05
N ARG A 148 -28.46 10.37 27.80
CA ARG A 148 -28.51 11.84 27.54
C ARG A 148 -29.63 12.35 26.63
N PHE A 149 -30.61 11.52 26.27
CA PHE A 149 -31.78 12.02 25.51
C PHE A 149 -33.00 12.15 26.42
N LYS A 150 -33.26 13.36 26.93
CA LYS A 150 -34.53 13.70 27.60
C LYS A 150 -35.61 13.89 26.53
N PRO A 151 -36.75 13.19 26.57
CA PRO A 151 -37.86 13.45 25.64
C PRO A 151 -38.48 14.82 25.94
N ARG A 152 -38.60 15.67 24.90
CA ARG A 152 -39.36 16.93 24.98
C ARG A 152 -40.84 16.58 25.22
N LYS A 153 -41.42 17.09 26.30
CA LYS A 153 -42.87 17.03 26.53
C LYS A 153 -43.59 17.73 25.38
N ARG A 154 -44.46 17.02 24.67
CA ARG A 154 -45.47 17.63 23.80
C ARG A 154 -46.61 18.11 24.69
N LYS A 155 -46.99 19.37 24.54
CA LYS A 155 -48.19 19.98 25.11
C LYS A 155 -49.21 20.08 24.00
#